data_AF-A0A650CIU1-F1
#
_entry.id   AF-A0A650CIU1-F1
#
_cell.length_a   1.000
_cell.length_b   1.000
_cell.length_c   1.000
_cell.angle_alpha   90.00
_cell.angle_beta   90.00
_cell.angle_gamma   90.00
#
_symmetry.space_group_name_H-M   'P 1'
#
loop_
_entity.id
_entity.type
_entity.pdbx_description
1 polymer ?
#
loop_
_entity_poly.entity_id
_entity_poly.type
_entity_poly.pdbx_seq_one_letter_code
_entity_poly.pdbx_strand_id
1 'polypeptide(L)'
;MEELLMSFKLKALYPLTGGYNRHSINQFYEESVRPTEIKGLWRWWNRVLFNTVSHANGGKLYTYDSIDRLFEDVFGGENMKSAVRLEVISDEDNNNRFELFDVELDKAIDCLKNYKGKVTVDLKDNEIVIKTENSSIPIVFKSNLDVSKIKDLVYNNKLLNFDLLGFKSIYIDTTKISNKEILREILRDLITNYLEYFNIKQEVTFTLNIYLDKNREKVYESNQKVKQNFGFNDKLKFALYSLLIFILLGGIGRKANRGFGSLSIVDVKCYDNMCEEIENLAKSFLLICNENELRGKIYSILDGAKKLYVNTQYFGNNSLLEIDPKKNVVYFINTDLLEIRKIKSKEKVLTNIPKAVLSNGDCIKSITQIQDKYARKSFLVAFGGYRELKRDIRWIKNFLCETSETVPSFNIVDFPVSANEDSFMSKYVLYHKHRSSLLRFKLISDKKDNSYLINYILYSSYFKKIDIKLISDILRELTSCVIQNDN
;
A
#
# COMPACT_ATOMS: atom_id res chain seq x y z
N MET A 1 10.39 -19.59 -25.63
CA MET A 1 10.93 -20.43 -24.55
C MET A 1 10.96 -19.53 -23.33
N GLU A 2 10.40 -19.95 -22.20
CA GLU A 2 10.48 -19.15 -20.98
C GLU A 2 11.83 -19.40 -20.31
N GLU A 3 12.57 -18.33 -20.05
CA GLU A 3 13.87 -18.36 -19.40
C GLU A 3 13.84 -17.48 -18.14
N LEU A 4 14.57 -17.88 -17.10
CA LEU A 4 14.69 -17.07 -15.90
C LEU A 4 15.48 -15.81 -16.24
N LEU A 5 14.86 -14.64 -16.09
CA LEU A 5 15.46 -13.34 -16.36
C LEU A 5 16.21 -12.83 -15.13
N MET A 6 15.53 -12.80 -13.98
CA MET A 6 16.05 -12.21 -12.75
C MET A 6 15.39 -12.84 -11.53
N SER A 7 16.16 -12.92 -10.43
CA SER A 7 15.69 -13.40 -9.13
C SER A 7 15.99 -12.35 -8.07
N PHE A 8 14.97 -11.97 -7.30
CA PHE A 8 15.11 -11.11 -6.13
C PHE A 8 14.80 -11.91 -4.87
N LYS A 9 15.74 -12.00 -3.93
CA LYS A 9 15.42 -12.38 -2.56
C LYS A 9 14.96 -11.12 -1.83
N LEU A 10 13.70 -11.11 -1.40
CA LEU A 10 13.03 -9.98 -0.78
C LEU A 10 12.57 -10.31 0.63
N LYS A 11 12.40 -9.25 1.42
CA LYS A 11 11.89 -9.31 2.79
C LYS A 11 10.74 -8.32 2.93
N ALA A 12 9.58 -8.78 3.40
CA ALA A 12 8.43 -7.95 3.73
C ALA A 12 8.27 -7.84 5.24
N LEU A 13 8.13 -6.63 5.75
CA LEU A 13 7.95 -6.36 7.18
C LEU A 13 6.45 -6.20 7.53
N TYR A 14 5.93 -7.00 8.46
CA TYR A 14 4.52 -7.00 8.87
C TYR A 14 3.54 -6.99 7.67
N PRO A 15 3.64 -7.92 6.70
CA PRO A 15 2.70 -7.96 5.58
C PRO A 15 1.28 -8.25 6.07
N LEU A 16 0.32 -7.48 5.55
CA LEU A 16 -1.12 -7.67 5.82
C LEU A 16 -1.80 -8.21 4.57
N THR A 17 -1.26 -9.33 4.07
CA THR A 17 -1.75 -10.00 2.87
C THR A 17 -3.16 -10.55 3.10
N GLY A 18 -4.02 -10.45 2.09
CA GLY A 18 -5.42 -10.89 2.19
C GLY A 18 -5.74 -11.98 1.17
N GLY A 19 -6.23 -13.12 1.66
CA GLY A 19 -6.87 -14.20 0.91
C GLY A 19 -8.36 -13.92 0.67
N TYR A 20 -9.13 -14.97 0.38
CA TYR A 20 -10.58 -14.86 0.17
C TYR A 20 -11.33 -14.41 1.45
N ASN A 21 -10.83 -14.81 2.63
CA ASN A 21 -11.31 -14.37 3.95
C ASN A 21 -10.71 -13.04 4.41
N ARG A 22 -9.88 -12.38 3.57
CA ARG A 22 -9.16 -11.12 3.85
C ARG A 22 -8.02 -11.24 4.88
N HIS A 23 -7.55 -12.47 5.15
CA HIS A 23 -6.40 -12.79 6.01
C HIS A 23 -5.29 -13.52 5.25
N SER A 24 -4.09 -13.59 5.82
CA SER A 24 -2.93 -14.30 5.26
C SER A 24 -3.03 -15.82 5.42
N ILE A 25 -3.86 -16.30 6.34
CA ILE A 25 -4.12 -17.71 6.60
C ILE A 25 -5.62 -17.98 6.60
N ASN A 26 -5.98 -19.19 6.22
CA ASN A 26 -7.33 -19.71 6.29
C ASN A 26 -7.30 -21.21 6.61
N GLN A 27 -8.48 -21.82 6.73
CA GLN A 27 -8.64 -23.25 7.05
C GLN A 27 -7.99 -24.22 6.05
N PHE A 28 -7.60 -23.75 4.86
CA PHE A 28 -7.05 -24.57 3.78
C PHE A 28 -5.55 -24.34 3.56
N TYR A 29 -5.09 -23.09 3.63
CA TYR A 29 -3.70 -22.73 3.35
C TYR A 29 -3.29 -21.40 4.00
N GLU A 30 -1.99 -21.18 4.08
CA GLU A 30 -1.35 -19.91 4.37
C GLU A 30 -0.74 -19.35 3.07
N GLU A 31 -0.96 -18.07 2.77
CA GLU A 31 -0.36 -17.36 1.63
C GLU A 31 0.07 -15.97 2.10
N SER A 32 1.32 -15.88 2.58
CA SER A 32 1.87 -14.62 3.12
C SER A 32 2.22 -13.62 2.02
N VAL A 33 2.42 -14.06 0.77
CA VAL A 33 2.78 -13.22 -0.37
C VAL A 33 2.04 -13.72 -1.61
N ARG A 34 1.31 -12.82 -2.29
CA ARG A 34 0.52 -13.17 -3.49
C ARG A 34 1.23 -12.71 -4.76
N PRO A 35 1.59 -13.61 -5.69
CA PRO A 35 2.18 -13.22 -6.98
C PRO A 35 1.29 -12.26 -7.78
N THR A 36 -0.03 -12.43 -7.70
CA THR A 36 -1.02 -11.58 -8.37
C THR A 36 -1.01 -10.15 -7.84
N GLU A 37 -0.85 -9.98 -6.53
CA GLU A 37 -0.73 -8.67 -5.89
C GLU A 37 0.57 -7.98 -6.29
N ILE A 38 1.70 -8.69 -6.28
CA ILE A 38 2.99 -8.16 -6.76
C ILE A 38 2.86 -7.70 -8.22
N LYS A 39 2.24 -8.50 -9.10
CA LYS A 39 2.02 -8.12 -10.51
C LYS A 39 1.19 -6.85 -10.64
N GLY A 40 0.08 -6.76 -9.89
CA GLY A 40 -0.80 -5.60 -9.90
C GLY A 40 -0.13 -4.32 -9.39
N LEU A 41 0.61 -4.43 -8.28
CA LEU A 41 1.38 -3.32 -7.70
C LEU A 41 2.54 -2.90 -8.61
N TRP A 42 3.23 -3.84 -9.24
CA TRP A 42 4.29 -3.55 -10.21
C TRP A 42 3.74 -2.76 -11.40
N ARG A 43 2.60 -3.18 -11.99
CA ARG A 43 1.92 -2.41 -13.05
C ARG A 43 1.50 -1.02 -12.59
N TRP A 44 0.98 -0.89 -11.37
CA TRP A 44 0.61 0.42 -10.81
C TRP A 44 1.81 1.34 -10.66
N TRP A 45 2.92 0.85 -10.10
CA TRP A 45 4.17 1.61 -9.99
C TRP A 45 4.82 1.91 -11.35
N ASN A 46 4.65 1.03 -12.34
CA ASN A 46 5.06 1.30 -13.71
C ASN A 46 4.33 2.52 -14.29
N ARG A 47 3.01 2.59 -14.14
CA ARG A 47 2.23 3.76 -14.58
C ARG A 47 2.59 5.03 -13.83
N VAL A 48 2.82 4.94 -12.51
CA VAL A 48 3.27 6.07 -11.68
C VAL A 48 4.64 6.57 -12.16
N LEU A 49 5.59 5.68 -12.41
CA LEU A 49 6.92 6.03 -12.90
C LEU A 49 6.86 6.59 -14.32
N PHE A 50 6.04 6.03 -15.20
CA PHE A 50 5.87 6.53 -16.56
C PHE A 50 5.34 7.98 -16.58
N ASN A 51 4.29 8.26 -15.79
CA ASN A 51 3.80 9.63 -15.65
C ASN A 51 4.82 10.56 -14.98
N THR A 52 5.68 10.05 -14.09
CA THR A 52 6.79 10.82 -13.51
C THR A 52 7.76 11.29 -14.58
N VAL A 53 8.24 10.36 -15.43
CA VAL A 53 9.23 10.69 -16.46
C VAL A 53 8.63 11.52 -17.60
N SER A 54 7.38 11.27 -17.96
CA SER A 54 6.65 12.08 -18.96
C SER A 54 6.46 13.52 -18.48
N HIS A 55 5.97 13.69 -17.26
CA HIS A 55 5.76 15.03 -16.69
C HIS A 55 7.07 15.80 -16.55
N ALA A 56 8.15 15.13 -16.12
CA ALA A 56 9.46 15.76 -15.99
C ALA A 56 10.06 16.23 -17.33
N ASN A 57 9.74 15.58 -18.45
CA ASN A 57 10.34 15.87 -19.76
C ASN A 57 9.46 16.71 -20.69
N GLY A 58 8.15 16.82 -20.43
CA GLY A 58 7.24 17.57 -21.30
C GLY A 58 5.98 18.10 -20.61
N GLY A 59 5.86 18.00 -19.29
CA GLY A 59 4.69 18.45 -18.53
C GLY A 59 3.42 17.63 -18.79
N LYS A 60 3.49 16.56 -19.59
CA LYS A 60 2.34 15.74 -19.98
C LYS A 60 2.08 14.61 -19.01
N LEU A 61 0.80 14.30 -18.83
CA LEU A 61 0.32 13.18 -18.02
C LEU A 61 -0.65 12.35 -18.85
N TYR A 62 -0.50 11.02 -18.82
CA TYR A 62 -1.29 10.11 -19.61
C TYR A 62 -2.22 9.25 -18.75
N THR A 63 -3.36 8.87 -19.35
CA THR A 63 -4.31 7.95 -18.73
C THR A 63 -3.68 6.59 -18.48
N TYR A 64 -4.06 5.95 -17.37
CA TYR A 64 -3.56 4.63 -17.01
C TYR A 64 -3.85 3.57 -18.06
N ASP A 65 -5.00 3.62 -18.73
CA ASP A 65 -5.35 2.68 -19.80
C ASP A 65 -4.39 2.81 -20.99
N SER A 66 -4.04 4.03 -21.39
CA SER A 66 -3.12 4.25 -22.51
C SER A 66 -1.68 3.81 -22.19
N ILE A 67 -1.25 3.95 -20.94
CA ILE A 67 0.05 3.43 -20.48
C ILE A 67 0.02 1.90 -20.42
N ASP A 68 -1.05 1.29 -19.93
CA ASP A 68 -1.17 -0.17 -19.89
C ASP A 68 -1.19 -0.79 -21.29
N ARG A 69 -1.80 -0.12 -22.28
CA ARG A 69 -1.71 -0.50 -23.70
C ARG A 69 -0.29 -0.33 -24.24
N LEU A 70 0.42 0.73 -23.85
CA LEU A 70 1.81 0.93 -24.28
C LEU A 70 2.73 -0.21 -23.80
N PHE A 71 2.52 -0.73 -22.58
CA PHE A 71 3.33 -1.79 -21.97
C PHE A 71 2.70 -3.19 -22.05
N GLU A 72 1.68 -3.38 -22.90
CA GLU A 72 0.96 -4.66 -22.97
C GLU A 72 1.85 -5.81 -23.48
N ASP A 73 2.86 -5.51 -24.29
CA ASP A 73 3.89 -6.44 -24.76
C ASP A 73 4.71 -7.05 -23.62
N VAL A 74 4.98 -6.29 -22.56
CA VAL A 74 5.65 -6.79 -21.35
C VAL A 74 4.62 -7.38 -20.38
N PHE A 75 3.62 -6.59 -19.98
CA PHE A 75 2.73 -6.95 -18.87
C PHE A 75 1.49 -7.77 -19.27
N GLY A 76 1.23 -7.94 -20.55
CA GLY A 76 -0.01 -8.50 -21.08
C GLY A 76 -1.17 -7.51 -21.03
N GLY A 77 -2.22 -7.84 -21.77
CA GLY A 77 -3.53 -7.17 -21.79
C GLY A 77 -4.61 -8.18 -22.18
N GLU A 78 -5.84 -7.73 -22.39
CA GLU A 78 -6.93 -8.61 -22.83
C GLU A 78 -6.61 -9.31 -24.17
N ASN A 79 -5.89 -8.60 -25.04
CA ASN A 79 -5.51 -9.10 -26.35
C ASN A 79 -4.25 -9.96 -26.34
N MET A 80 -3.58 -10.10 -25.19
CA MET A 80 -2.25 -10.68 -25.16
C MET A 80 -1.78 -11.17 -23.79
N LYS A 81 -1.31 -12.42 -23.71
CA LYS A 81 -0.61 -12.96 -22.52
C LYS A 81 0.60 -12.09 -22.15
N SER A 82 0.99 -12.03 -20.88
CA SER A 82 2.20 -11.30 -20.46
C SER A 82 3.48 -12.00 -20.95
N ALA A 83 4.49 -11.22 -21.36
CA ALA A 83 5.82 -11.76 -21.64
C ALA A 83 6.60 -12.12 -20.35
N VAL A 84 6.20 -11.57 -19.20
CA VAL A 84 6.87 -11.84 -17.92
C VAL A 84 5.96 -12.62 -16.97
N ARG A 85 6.44 -13.79 -16.53
CA ARG A 85 5.80 -14.63 -15.50
C ARG A 85 6.51 -14.39 -14.17
N LEU A 86 5.71 -14.17 -13.13
CA LEU A 86 6.20 -14.06 -11.76
C LEU A 86 6.00 -15.39 -11.05
N GLU A 87 7.01 -15.81 -10.31
CA GLU A 87 6.94 -16.93 -9.38
C GLU A 87 7.46 -16.45 -8.03
N VAL A 88 6.67 -16.70 -6.98
CA VAL A 88 7.03 -16.37 -5.61
C VAL A 88 7.28 -17.69 -4.88
N ILE A 89 8.41 -17.77 -4.20
CA ILE A 89 8.79 -18.91 -3.37
C ILE A 89 9.07 -18.36 -1.98
N SER A 90 8.19 -18.59 -1.01
CA SER A 90 8.46 -18.15 0.37
C SER A 90 9.32 -19.18 1.09
N ASP A 91 10.28 -18.70 1.90
CA ASP A 91 11.22 -19.58 2.62
C ASP A 91 10.49 -20.44 3.68
N GLU A 92 9.28 -20.05 4.09
CA GLU A 92 8.47 -20.71 5.15
C GLU A 92 7.19 -21.41 4.64
N ASP A 93 6.95 -21.49 3.32
CA ASP A 93 5.74 -22.10 2.75
C ASP A 93 5.76 -23.63 2.89
N ASN A 94 5.56 -24.11 4.12
CA ASN A 94 5.03 -25.43 4.40
C ASN A 94 3.51 -25.39 4.26
N ASN A 95 2.84 -26.55 4.09
CA ASN A 95 1.37 -26.70 4.00
C ASN A 95 0.65 -26.31 5.32
N ASN A 96 0.91 -25.12 5.85
CA ASN A 96 0.29 -24.53 7.01
C ASN A 96 -1.12 -24.05 6.65
N ARG A 97 -2.03 -24.16 7.62
CA ARG A 97 -3.41 -23.70 7.52
C ARG A 97 -3.92 -23.40 8.92
N PHE A 98 -5.00 -22.66 9.06
CA PHE A 98 -5.58 -22.37 10.36
C PHE A 98 -6.35 -23.59 10.88
N GLU A 99 -6.03 -24.03 12.10
CA GLU A 99 -6.74 -25.10 12.78
C GLU A 99 -7.18 -24.65 14.17
N LEU A 100 -8.48 -24.76 14.42
CA LEU A 100 -9.13 -24.48 15.69
C LEU A 100 -9.65 -25.80 16.27
N PHE A 101 -8.87 -26.39 17.17
CA PHE A 101 -9.05 -27.76 17.66
C PHE A 101 -10.22 -27.85 18.63
N ASP A 102 -10.12 -27.11 19.74
CA ASP A 102 -11.07 -27.16 20.85
C ASP A 102 -11.54 -25.74 21.16
N VAL A 103 -12.86 -25.54 21.29
CA VAL A 103 -13.47 -24.28 21.71
C VAL A 103 -14.68 -24.57 22.59
N GLU A 104 -14.60 -24.19 23.86
CA GLU A 104 -15.68 -24.42 24.82
C GLU A 104 -16.77 -23.33 24.73
N LEU A 105 -17.80 -23.56 23.91
CA LEU A 105 -18.84 -22.57 23.62
C LEU A 105 -20.15 -22.72 24.41
N ASP A 106 -20.35 -23.83 25.13
CA ASP A 106 -21.66 -24.15 25.72
C ASP A 106 -22.13 -23.08 26.73
N LYS A 107 -21.22 -22.57 27.56
CA LYS A 107 -21.52 -21.47 28.49
C LYS A 107 -21.96 -20.20 27.75
N ALA A 108 -21.29 -19.86 26.66
CA ALA A 108 -21.64 -18.70 25.85
C ALA A 108 -23.00 -18.87 25.16
N ILE A 109 -23.25 -20.06 24.60
CA ILE A 109 -24.52 -20.43 23.96
C ILE A 109 -25.68 -20.33 24.95
N ASP A 110 -25.50 -20.84 26.17
CA ASP A 110 -26.55 -20.79 27.20
C ASP A 110 -26.86 -19.35 27.64
N CYS A 111 -25.85 -18.48 27.74
CA CYS A 111 -26.05 -17.05 28.00
C CYS A 111 -26.71 -16.29 26.83
N LEU A 112 -26.61 -16.81 25.61
CA LEU A 112 -27.21 -16.21 24.42
C LEU A 112 -28.64 -16.70 24.16
N LYS A 113 -29.24 -17.54 25.01
CA LYS A 113 -30.65 -17.95 24.83
C LYS A 113 -31.60 -16.76 24.92
N ASN A 114 -32.52 -16.65 23.98
CA ASN A 114 -33.48 -15.53 23.86
C ASN A 114 -32.80 -14.14 23.81
N TYR A 115 -31.54 -14.10 23.39
CA TYR A 115 -30.77 -12.88 23.22
C TYR A 115 -30.96 -12.30 21.82
N LYS A 116 -31.04 -10.97 21.75
CA LYS A 116 -31.05 -10.24 20.50
C LYS A 116 -30.13 -9.03 20.63
N GLY A 117 -29.00 -9.05 19.95
CA GLY A 117 -28.03 -7.98 20.09
C GLY A 117 -26.66 -8.30 19.50
N LYS A 118 -25.71 -7.42 19.79
CA LYS A 118 -24.35 -7.51 19.28
C LYS A 118 -23.50 -8.40 20.17
N VAL A 119 -22.89 -9.42 19.56
CA VAL A 119 -21.87 -10.27 20.18
C VAL A 119 -20.50 -9.84 19.68
N THR A 120 -19.57 -9.62 20.61
CA THR A 120 -18.21 -9.14 20.31
C THR A 120 -17.18 -10.07 20.92
N VAL A 121 -16.17 -10.47 20.15
CA VAL A 121 -15.02 -11.27 20.61
C VAL A 121 -13.89 -10.34 21.00
N ASP A 122 -13.09 -10.65 22.01
CA ASP A 122 -11.88 -9.89 22.36
C ASP A 122 -10.81 -10.84 22.90
N LEU A 123 -9.54 -10.46 22.83
CA LEU A 123 -8.44 -11.22 23.39
C LEU A 123 -7.87 -10.52 24.64
N LYS A 124 -8.18 -11.04 25.82
CA LYS A 124 -7.67 -10.53 27.10
C LYS A 124 -6.81 -11.60 27.76
N ASP A 125 -5.60 -11.24 28.18
CA ASP A 125 -4.71 -12.15 28.94
C ASP A 125 -4.51 -13.54 28.29
N ASN A 126 -4.48 -13.59 26.96
CA ASN A 126 -4.40 -14.80 26.11
C ASN A 126 -5.64 -15.70 26.12
N GLU A 127 -6.73 -15.25 26.73
CA GLU A 127 -8.05 -15.86 26.65
C GLU A 127 -8.95 -15.09 25.68
N ILE A 128 -9.77 -15.83 24.94
CA ILE A 128 -10.83 -15.23 24.16
C ILE A 128 -11.99 -14.90 25.10
N VAL A 129 -12.57 -13.72 24.95
CA VAL A 129 -13.73 -13.29 25.73
C VAL A 129 -14.85 -12.93 24.79
N ILE A 130 -15.98 -13.61 24.92
CA ILE A 130 -17.23 -13.25 24.26
C ILE A 130 -17.97 -12.24 25.14
N LYS A 131 -18.22 -11.06 24.59
CA LYS A 131 -18.92 -9.96 25.24
C LYS A 131 -20.28 -9.75 24.57
N THR A 132 -21.29 -9.60 25.42
CA THR A 132 -22.60 -9.06 25.07
C THR A 132 -22.80 -7.74 25.80
N GLU A 133 -23.98 -7.12 25.65
CA GLU A 133 -24.33 -5.93 26.43
C GLU A 133 -24.37 -6.20 27.95
N ASN A 134 -24.67 -7.43 28.37
CA ASN A 134 -24.95 -7.78 29.76
C ASN A 134 -23.94 -8.76 30.38
N SER A 135 -23.06 -9.37 29.58
CA SER A 135 -22.18 -10.45 30.03
C SER A 135 -20.83 -10.44 29.31
N SER A 136 -19.83 -10.99 29.99
CA SER A 136 -18.47 -11.19 29.48
C SER A 136 -18.04 -12.59 29.88
N ILE A 137 -17.87 -13.48 28.90
CA ILE A 137 -17.69 -14.91 29.10
C ILE A 137 -16.32 -15.29 28.54
N PRO A 138 -15.36 -15.71 29.39
CA PRO A 138 -14.09 -16.24 28.91
C PRO A 138 -14.32 -17.59 28.22
N ILE A 139 -13.57 -17.82 27.14
CA ILE A 139 -13.62 -19.00 26.29
C ILE A 139 -12.24 -19.61 26.27
N VAL A 140 -12.16 -20.85 26.73
CA VAL A 140 -10.98 -21.68 26.56
C VAL A 140 -10.96 -22.18 25.12
N PHE A 141 -9.83 -21.98 24.45
CA PHE A 141 -9.65 -22.41 23.07
C PHE A 141 -8.23 -22.93 22.84
N LYS A 142 -8.07 -23.76 21.80
CA LYS A 142 -6.78 -24.21 21.32
C LYS A 142 -6.69 -24.01 19.81
N SER A 143 -5.72 -23.23 19.36
CA SER A 143 -5.40 -23.02 17.95
C SER A 143 -3.93 -23.28 17.67
N ASN A 144 -3.60 -23.52 16.40
CA ASN A 144 -2.21 -23.62 15.95
C ASN A 144 -1.50 -22.26 15.74
N LEU A 145 -2.21 -21.14 15.85
CA LEU A 145 -1.63 -19.79 15.82
C LEU A 145 -1.14 -19.33 17.19
N ASP A 146 0.05 -18.74 17.23
CA ASP A 146 0.61 -18.06 18.41
C ASP A 146 0.31 -16.55 18.36
N VAL A 147 -0.84 -16.18 18.93
CA VAL A 147 -1.32 -14.79 18.92
C VAL A 147 -0.54 -13.89 19.89
N SER A 148 0.15 -14.46 20.88
CA SER A 148 0.80 -13.70 21.95
C SER A 148 1.85 -12.72 21.44
N LYS A 149 2.57 -13.09 20.37
CA LYS A 149 3.67 -12.30 19.80
C LYS A 149 3.23 -11.01 19.10
N ILE A 150 1.97 -10.94 18.65
CA ILE A 150 1.50 -9.88 17.76
C ILE A 150 0.36 -9.05 18.36
N LYS A 151 -0.26 -9.58 19.43
CA LYS A 151 -1.36 -8.95 20.17
C LYS A 151 -1.08 -7.49 20.48
N ASP A 152 0.08 -7.20 21.08
CA ASP A 152 0.43 -5.85 21.51
C ASP A 152 0.56 -4.88 20.33
N LEU A 153 1.12 -5.33 19.21
CA LEU A 153 1.18 -4.51 17.99
C LEU A 153 -0.23 -4.15 17.50
N VAL A 154 -1.14 -5.14 17.45
CA VAL A 154 -2.52 -4.93 16.98
C VAL A 154 -3.27 -3.95 17.89
N TYR A 155 -3.17 -4.09 19.20
CA TYR A 155 -3.88 -3.23 20.14
C TYR A 155 -3.29 -1.82 20.26
N ASN A 156 -1.95 -1.70 20.23
CA ASN A 156 -1.27 -0.41 20.31
C ASN A 156 -1.36 0.38 18.99
N ASN A 157 -1.49 -0.31 17.85
CA ASN A 157 -1.67 0.34 16.56
C ASN A 157 -3.15 0.66 16.30
N LYS A 158 -3.53 1.94 16.44
CA LYS A 158 -4.91 2.41 16.22
C LYS A 158 -5.47 2.07 14.83
N LEU A 159 -4.63 1.92 13.80
CA LEU A 159 -5.10 1.56 12.46
C LEU A 159 -5.41 0.06 12.34
N LEU A 160 -4.65 -0.81 13.00
CA LEU A 160 -4.93 -2.24 13.05
C LEU A 160 -6.16 -2.51 13.93
N ASN A 161 -6.24 -1.86 15.09
CA ASN A 161 -7.40 -2.01 15.99
C ASN A 161 -8.70 -1.52 15.32
N PHE A 162 -8.64 -0.45 14.52
CA PHE A 162 -9.81 -0.01 13.74
C PHE A 162 -10.23 -1.04 12.67
N ASP A 163 -9.28 -1.61 11.93
CA ASP A 163 -9.58 -2.65 10.93
C ASP A 163 -10.14 -3.93 11.57
N LEU A 164 -9.67 -4.28 12.78
CA LEU A 164 -10.13 -5.43 13.56
C LEU A 164 -11.63 -5.38 13.86
N LEU A 165 -12.24 -4.18 13.93
CA LEU A 165 -13.68 -4.03 14.17
C LEU A 165 -14.54 -4.81 13.15
N GLY A 166 -14.05 -4.99 11.93
CA GLY A 166 -14.74 -5.76 10.88
C GLY A 166 -14.75 -7.28 11.09
N PHE A 167 -13.91 -7.79 12.00
CA PHE A 167 -13.74 -9.22 12.27
C PHE A 167 -14.10 -9.59 13.72
N LYS A 168 -14.48 -8.59 14.53
CA LYS A 168 -14.63 -8.72 15.98
C LYS A 168 -16.05 -8.97 16.45
N SER A 169 -17.08 -8.72 15.63
CA SER A 169 -18.46 -8.74 16.11
C SER A 169 -19.50 -9.09 15.06
N ILE A 170 -20.60 -9.68 15.51
CA ILE A 170 -21.80 -9.98 14.72
C ILE A 170 -23.06 -9.60 15.51
N TYR A 171 -24.18 -9.46 14.80
CA TYR A 171 -25.49 -9.33 15.42
C TYR A 171 -26.18 -10.69 15.40
N ILE A 172 -26.62 -11.17 16.56
CA ILE A 172 -27.32 -12.46 16.70
C ILE A 172 -28.73 -12.19 17.22
N ASP A 173 -29.71 -12.89 16.65
CA ASP A 173 -31.10 -12.93 17.11
C ASP A 173 -31.49 -14.38 17.41
N THR A 174 -31.19 -14.86 18.62
CA THR A 174 -31.48 -16.24 19.02
C THR A 174 -32.95 -16.48 19.33
N THR A 175 -33.79 -15.42 19.39
CA THR A 175 -35.24 -15.59 19.44
C THR A 175 -35.80 -16.30 18.20
N LYS A 176 -35.02 -16.31 17.10
CA LYS A 176 -35.32 -16.99 15.84
C LYS A 176 -34.48 -18.24 15.58
N ILE A 177 -33.43 -18.47 16.37
CA ILE A 177 -32.50 -19.59 16.19
C ILE A 177 -32.73 -20.57 17.34
N SER A 178 -33.42 -21.67 17.06
CA SER A 178 -33.73 -22.70 18.05
C SER A 178 -32.64 -23.76 18.21
N ASN A 179 -31.75 -23.91 17.22
CA ASN A 179 -30.73 -24.95 17.21
C ASN A 179 -29.39 -24.47 17.80
N LYS A 180 -28.95 -25.12 18.89
CA LYS A 180 -27.68 -24.84 19.55
C LYS A 180 -26.45 -25.09 18.66
N GLU A 181 -26.51 -26.08 17.77
CA GLU A 181 -25.39 -26.39 16.85
C GLU A 181 -25.17 -25.25 15.84
N ILE A 182 -26.24 -24.65 15.33
CA ILE A 182 -26.12 -23.50 14.42
C ILE A 182 -25.46 -22.33 15.14
N LEU A 183 -25.86 -22.05 16.38
CA LEU A 183 -25.25 -20.98 17.18
C LEU A 183 -23.78 -21.30 17.50
N ARG A 184 -23.45 -22.57 17.75
CA ARG A 184 -22.07 -23.01 17.95
C ARG A 184 -21.21 -22.72 16.73
N GLU A 185 -21.66 -23.08 15.53
CA GLU A 185 -20.93 -22.82 14.28
C GLU A 185 -20.80 -21.33 13.97
N ILE A 186 -21.84 -20.53 14.20
CA ILE A 186 -21.78 -19.07 14.05
C ILE A 186 -20.69 -18.46 14.95
N LEU A 187 -20.62 -18.89 16.22
CA LEU A 187 -19.61 -18.39 17.15
C LEU A 187 -18.21 -18.93 16.81
N ARG A 188 -18.11 -20.18 16.37
CA ARG A 188 -16.86 -20.79 15.92
C ARG A 188 -16.27 -20.07 14.71
N ASP A 189 -17.11 -19.72 13.73
CA ASP A 189 -16.71 -18.94 12.56
C ASP A 189 -16.28 -17.52 12.94
N LEU A 190 -17.02 -16.86 13.84
CA LEU A 190 -16.63 -15.55 14.38
C LEU A 190 -15.25 -15.59 15.07
N ILE A 191 -15.00 -16.61 15.90
CA ILE A 191 -13.72 -16.80 16.58
C ILE A 191 -12.60 -17.09 15.57
N THR A 192 -12.87 -17.95 14.58
CA THR A 192 -11.93 -18.26 13.50
C THR A 192 -11.51 -17.00 12.77
N ASN A 193 -12.48 -16.24 12.28
CA ASN A 193 -12.28 -14.98 11.56
C ASN A 193 -11.53 -13.95 12.43
N TYR A 194 -11.81 -13.89 13.73
CA TYR A 194 -11.10 -13.02 14.67
C TYR A 194 -9.64 -13.43 14.89
N LEU A 195 -9.36 -14.73 15.04
CA LEU A 195 -8.02 -15.27 15.30
C LEU A 195 -7.12 -15.22 14.06
N GLU A 196 -7.66 -15.52 12.87
CA GLU A 196 -6.92 -15.45 11.60
C GLU A 196 -6.35 -14.05 11.33
N TYR A 197 -7.00 -12.99 11.82
CA TYR A 197 -6.49 -11.61 11.73
C TYR A 197 -5.12 -11.43 12.39
N PHE A 198 -4.81 -12.23 13.42
CA PHE A 198 -3.55 -12.15 14.14
C PHE A 198 -2.41 -12.92 13.47
N ASN A 199 -2.60 -13.54 12.30
CA ASN A 199 -1.49 -14.16 11.55
C ASN A 199 -0.62 -13.11 10.81
N ILE A 200 -0.15 -12.10 11.55
CA ILE A 200 0.76 -11.07 11.04
C ILE A 200 2.18 -11.44 11.47
N LYS A 201 2.96 -11.99 10.54
CA LYS A 201 4.38 -12.27 10.76
C LYS A 201 5.18 -10.97 10.75
N GLN A 202 6.14 -10.82 11.66
CA GLN A 202 7.00 -9.63 11.69
C GLN A 202 7.82 -9.51 10.41
N GLU A 203 8.32 -10.64 9.92
CA GLU A 203 9.21 -10.70 8.77
C GLU A 203 8.82 -11.89 7.91
N VAL A 204 8.65 -11.66 6.62
CA VAL A 204 8.42 -12.72 5.62
C VAL A 204 9.47 -12.57 4.55
N THR A 205 10.31 -13.61 4.40
CA THR A 205 11.32 -13.67 3.34
C THR A 205 10.84 -14.56 2.21
N PHE A 206 11.00 -14.08 0.98
CA PHE A 206 10.58 -14.79 -0.22
C PHE A 206 11.49 -14.46 -1.39
N THR A 207 11.55 -15.39 -2.35
CA THR A 207 12.22 -15.19 -3.63
C THR A 207 11.18 -14.87 -4.69
N LEU A 208 11.35 -13.74 -5.37
CA LEU A 208 10.59 -13.36 -6.56
C LEU A 208 11.42 -13.66 -7.81
N ASN A 209 11.07 -14.76 -8.48
CA ASN A 209 11.61 -15.12 -9.77
C ASN A 209 10.78 -14.47 -10.89
N ILE A 210 11.48 -13.94 -11.89
CA ILE A 210 10.90 -13.32 -13.06
C ILE A 210 11.38 -14.11 -14.27
N TYR A 211 10.45 -14.73 -14.99
CA TYR A 211 10.73 -15.42 -16.24
C TYR A 211 10.31 -14.57 -17.42
N LEU A 212 11.06 -14.63 -18.51
CA LEU A 212 10.81 -13.93 -19.76
C LEU A 212 10.55 -14.94 -20.88
N ASP A 213 9.47 -14.76 -21.63
CA ASP A 213 9.23 -15.53 -22.85
C ASP A 213 10.04 -14.97 -24.03
N LYS A 214 11.19 -15.57 -24.31
CA LYS A 214 12.10 -15.20 -25.40
C LYS A 214 11.49 -15.27 -26.80
N ASN A 215 10.39 -16.03 -26.98
CA ASN A 215 9.73 -16.06 -28.28
C ASN A 215 9.09 -14.71 -28.60
N ARG A 216 8.60 -14.01 -27.58
CA ARG A 216 7.98 -12.69 -27.76
C ARG A 216 9.01 -11.63 -28.10
N GLU A 217 10.14 -11.64 -27.40
CA GLU A 217 11.29 -10.78 -27.71
C GLU A 217 11.63 -10.83 -29.21
N LYS A 218 11.83 -12.04 -29.75
CA LYS A 218 12.14 -12.26 -31.17
C LYS A 218 11.01 -11.84 -32.13
N VAL A 219 9.75 -12.15 -31.80
CA VAL A 219 8.60 -11.77 -32.62
C VAL A 219 8.49 -10.25 -32.72
N TYR A 220 8.68 -9.52 -31.61
CA TYR A 220 8.66 -8.06 -31.61
C TYR A 220 9.83 -7.46 -32.38
N GLU A 221 11.05 -7.97 -32.20
CA GLU A 221 12.21 -7.51 -32.95
C GLU A 221 12.04 -7.75 -34.46
N SER A 222 11.42 -8.86 -34.87
CA SER A 222 11.16 -9.16 -36.29
C SER A 222 10.06 -8.29 -36.91
N ASN A 223 9.02 -7.95 -36.14
CA ASN A 223 7.90 -7.10 -36.58
C ASN A 223 8.22 -5.59 -36.52
N GLN A 224 9.25 -5.19 -35.76
CA GLN A 224 9.69 -3.79 -35.64
C GLN A 224 10.56 -3.26 -36.78
N LYS A 225 10.70 -3.98 -37.91
CA LYS A 225 11.16 -3.36 -39.17
C LYS A 225 10.26 -2.18 -39.62
N VAL A 226 9.13 -1.94 -38.95
CA VAL A 226 8.28 -0.75 -39.10
C VAL A 226 8.34 0.14 -37.84
N LYS A 227 9.28 1.10 -37.82
CA LYS A 227 9.24 2.43 -37.16
C LYS A 227 8.53 2.56 -35.79
N GLN A 228 8.93 1.84 -34.74
CA GLN A 228 8.62 2.24 -33.35
C GLN A 228 9.92 2.45 -32.56
N ASN A 229 10.11 3.65 -32.00
CA ASN A 229 11.34 4.06 -31.29
C ASN A 229 11.35 3.66 -29.80
N PHE A 230 10.29 3.04 -29.28
CA PHE A 230 10.24 2.45 -27.93
C PHE A 230 10.08 0.93 -28.05
N GLY A 231 11.21 0.24 -28.14
CA GLY A 231 11.28 -1.19 -28.40
C GLY A 231 10.78 -2.04 -27.24
N PHE A 232 10.57 -3.33 -27.50
CA PHE A 232 10.30 -4.32 -26.44
C PHE A 232 11.37 -4.27 -25.34
N ASN A 233 12.65 -4.19 -25.73
CA ASN A 233 13.77 -4.14 -24.79
C ASN A 233 13.76 -2.89 -23.92
N ASP A 234 13.40 -1.73 -24.47
CA ASP A 234 13.29 -0.47 -23.71
C ASP A 234 12.13 -0.53 -22.72
N LYS A 235 10.97 -1.05 -23.15
CA LYS A 235 9.80 -1.26 -22.28
C LYS A 235 10.09 -2.25 -21.17
N LEU A 236 10.80 -3.34 -21.46
CA LEU A 236 11.18 -4.33 -20.46
C LEU A 236 12.17 -3.71 -19.46
N LYS A 237 13.20 -2.99 -19.91
CA LYS A 237 14.12 -2.27 -19.02
C LYS A 237 13.39 -1.25 -18.16
N PHE A 238 12.49 -0.46 -18.74
CA PHE A 238 11.68 0.50 -17.98
C PHE A 238 10.77 -0.20 -16.96
N ALA A 239 10.19 -1.35 -17.32
CA ALA A 239 9.43 -2.18 -16.39
C ALA A 239 10.31 -2.70 -15.24
N LEU A 240 11.55 -3.11 -15.47
CA LEU A 240 12.47 -3.51 -14.41
C LEU A 240 12.86 -2.32 -13.50
N TYR A 241 13.07 -1.13 -14.06
CA TYR A 241 13.22 0.10 -13.29
C TYR A 241 12.00 0.37 -12.39
N SER A 242 10.79 0.20 -12.92
CA SER A 242 9.58 0.38 -12.13
C SER A 242 9.37 -0.71 -11.08
N LEU A 243 9.87 -1.93 -11.30
CA LEU A 243 9.89 -2.98 -10.28
C LEU A 243 10.80 -2.59 -9.12
N LEU A 244 11.99 -2.08 -9.43
CA LEU A 244 12.94 -1.64 -8.42
C LEU A 244 12.37 -0.45 -7.61
N ILE A 245 11.73 0.52 -8.26
CA ILE A 245 10.98 1.59 -7.58
C ILE A 245 9.85 1.04 -6.71
N PHE A 246 9.09 0.05 -7.18
CA PHE A 246 8.06 -0.61 -6.37
C PHE A 246 8.67 -1.24 -5.10
N ILE A 247 9.77 -1.97 -5.22
CA ILE A 247 10.44 -2.59 -4.06
C ILE A 247 10.92 -1.50 -3.08
N LEU A 248 11.44 -0.39 -3.58
CA LEU A 248 12.07 0.67 -2.79
C LEU A 248 11.14 1.74 -2.23
N LEU A 249 9.97 1.96 -2.82
CA LEU A 249 8.98 2.93 -2.33
C LEU A 249 7.65 2.28 -1.93
N GLY A 250 7.42 1.02 -2.29
CA GLY A 250 6.20 0.28 -2.01
C GLY A 250 6.32 -0.78 -0.90
N GLY A 251 5.24 -1.54 -0.81
CA GLY A 251 5.05 -2.68 0.06
C GLY A 251 3.94 -3.56 -0.51
N ILE A 252 3.81 -4.77 0.00
CA ILE A 252 2.73 -5.71 -0.35
C ILE A 252 1.67 -5.77 0.76
N GLY A 253 0.46 -6.19 0.43
CA GLY A 253 -0.64 -6.33 1.36
C GLY A 253 -1.35 -5.02 1.69
N ARG A 254 -2.33 -5.14 2.60
CA ARG A 254 -3.13 -4.02 3.07
C ARG A 254 -2.28 -2.99 3.79
N LYS A 255 -2.68 -1.71 3.69
CA LYS A 255 -2.03 -0.57 4.36
C LYS A 255 -0.54 -0.41 4.04
N ALA A 256 -0.08 -0.84 2.85
CA ALA A 256 1.28 -0.57 2.37
C ALA A 256 1.65 0.93 2.33
N ASN A 257 0.68 1.83 2.30
CA ASN A 257 0.87 3.28 2.45
C ASN A 257 1.08 3.75 3.91
N ARG A 258 1.14 2.84 4.88
CA ARG A 258 1.31 3.09 6.32
C ARG A 258 2.43 2.25 6.93
N GLY A 259 3.40 1.82 6.13
CA GLY A 259 4.59 1.08 6.56
C GLY A 259 4.44 -0.45 6.62
N PHE A 260 3.23 -0.99 6.60
CA PHE A 260 3.01 -2.45 6.60
C PHE A 260 3.40 -3.08 5.26
N GLY A 261 3.88 -4.33 5.31
CA GLY A 261 4.39 -5.09 4.17
C GLY A 261 5.51 -4.40 3.40
N SER A 262 6.24 -3.48 4.04
CA SER A 262 7.32 -2.75 3.38
C SER A 262 8.41 -3.71 2.92
N LEU A 263 8.76 -3.64 1.63
CA LEU A 263 9.76 -4.51 1.02
C LEU A 263 11.21 -4.05 1.27
N SER A 264 12.15 -4.98 1.37
CA SER A 264 13.59 -4.73 1.40
C SER A 264 14.30 -5.77 0.53
N ILE A 265 15.41 -5.37 -0.09
CA ILE A 265 16.20 -6.28 -0.93
C ILE A 265 17.20 -7.01 -0.03
N VAL A 266 17.11 -8.34 -0.03
CA VAL A 266 18.07 -9.22 0.64
C VAL A 266 19.13 -9.67 -0.34
N ASP A 267 18.74 -10.04 -1.56
CA ASP A 267 19.68 -10.39 -2.62
C ASP A 267 19.06 -10.19 -4.01
N VAL A 268 19.90 -10.09 -5.02
CA VAL A 268 19.47 -9.96 -6.42
C VAL A 268 20.46 -10.66 -7.33
N LYS A 269 19.94 -11.38 -8.31
CA LYS A 269 20.73 -12.05 -9.34
C LYS A 269 20.09 -11.90 -10.70
N CYS A 270 20.87 -11.40 -11.65
CA CYS A 270 20.51 -11.34 -13.05
C CYS A 270 21.02 -12.57 -13.79
N TYR A 271 20.23 -13.06 -14.75
CA TYR A 271 20.56 -14.24 -15.56
C TYR A 271 20.65 -13.94 -17.06
N ASP A 272 20.45 -12.68 -17.44
CA ASP A 272 20.48 -12.22 -18.83
C ASP A 272 21.05 -10.79 -18.89
N ASN A 273 21.96 -10.50 -19.82
CA ASN A 273 22.63 -9.20 -19.92
C ASN A 273 21.67 -7.99 -19.91
N MET A 274 20.41 -8.16 -20.32
CA MET A 274 19.38 -7.13 -20.26
C MET A 274 19.12 -6.56 -18.86
N CYS A 275 19.37 -7.32 -17.79
CA CYS A 275 19.09 -6.92 -16.41
C CYS A 275 20.33 -6.56 -15.57
N GLU A 276 21.54 -6.57 -16.15
CA GLU A 276 22.80 -6.30 -15.42
C GLU A 276 22.80 -4.92 -14.76
N GLU A 277 22.33 -3.90 -15.47
CA GLU A 277 22.21 -2.54 -14.95
C GLU A 277 21.29 -2.48 -13.72
N ILE A 278 20.16 -3.19 -13.78
CA ILE A 278 19.18 -3.27 -12.69
C ILE A 278 19.74 -4.03 -11.50
N GLU A 279 20.49 -5.11 -11.74
CA GLU A 279 21.18 -5.85 -10.68
C GLU A 279 22.21 -4.97 -9.97
N ASN A 280 23.03 -4.22 -10.71
CA ASN A 280 24.02 -3.30 -10.15
C ASN A 280 23.36 -2.21 -9.30
N LEU A 281 22.28 -1.62 -9.80
CA LEU A 281 21.48 -0.66 -9.04
C LEU A 281 20.89 -1.28 -7.77
N ALA A 282 20.29 -2.47 -7.86
CA ALA A 282 19.69 -3.17 -6.72
C ALA A 282 20.74 -3.60 -5.67
N LYS A 283 21.92 -4.09 -6.10
CA LYS A 283 23.05 -4.44 -5.22
C LYS A 283 23.52 -3.24 -4.40
N SER A 284 23.40 -2.03 -4.94
CA SER A 284 23.74 -0.82 -4.19
C SER A 284 22.87 -0.65 -2.92
N PHE A 285 21.66 -1.22 -2.83
CA PHE A 285 20.80 -1.10 -1.65
C PHE A 285 21.04 -2.17 -0.57
N LEU A 286 21.92 -3.14 -0.83
CA LEU A 286 22.22 -4.20 0.15
C LEU A 286 22.94 -3.65 1.38
N LEU A 287 23.62 -2.51 1.23
CA LEU A 287 24.30 -1.78 2.31
C LEU A 287 23.94 -0.29 2.18
N ILE A 288 23.45 0.30 3.26
CA ILE A 288 23.09 1.72 3.33
C ILE A 288 23.75 2.30 4.57
N CYS A 289 24.62 3.30 4.39
CA CYS A 289 25.39 3.89 5.48
C CYS A 289 24.61 5.03 6.15
N ASN A 290 23.90 5.85 5.38
CA ASN A 290 23.16 7.01 5.89
C ASN A 290 21.96 7.42 5.01
N GLU A 291 21.16 8.37 5.49
CA GLU A 291 19.95 8.86 4.84
C GLU A 291 20.21 9.50 3.47
N ASN A 292 21.29 10.26 3.34
CA ASN A 292 21.62 10.97 2.10
C ASN A 292 22.05 9.99 1.01
N GLU A 293 22.76 8.93 1.36
CA GLU A 293 23.13 7.85 0.46
C GLU A 293 21.87 7.13 -0.06
N LEU A 294 20.92 6.78 0.82
CA LEU A 294 19.65 6.17 0.41
C LEU A 294 18.87 7.08 -0.56
N ARG A 295 18.82 8.39 -0.27
CA ARG A 295 18.19 9.38 -1.15
C ARG A 295 18.86 9.41 -2.52
N GLY A 296 20.19 9.50 -2.57
CA GLY A 296 20.96 9.53 -3.82
C GLY A 296 20.78 8.27 -4.67
N LYS A 297 20.70 7.09 -4.03
CA LYS A 297 20.44 5.82 -4.73
C LYS A 297 19.03 5.79 -5.33
N ILE A 298 18.00 6.25 -4.61
CA ILE A 298 16.63 6.36 -5.16
C ILE A 298 16.60 7.32 -6.36
N TYR A 299 17.29 8.45 -6.27
CA TYR A 299 17.37 9.41 -7.37
C TYR A 299 18.07 8.83 -8.60
N SER A 300 19.11 8.03 -8.41
CA SER A 300 19.85 7.38 -9.51
C SER A 300 18.94 6.47 -10.35
N ILE A 301 18.01 5.75 -9.70
CA ILE A 301 17.03 4.90 -10.40
C ILE A 301 16.03 5.75 -11.20
N LEU A 302 15.52 6.82 -10.61
CA LEU A 302 14.61 7.74 -11.31
C LEU A 302 15.29 8.38 -12.52
N ASP A 303 16.56 8.73 -12.41
CA ASP A 303 17.36 9.30 -13.49
C ASP A 303 17.62 8.28 -14.62
N GLY A 304 17.88 7.01 -14.27
CA GLY A 304 17.96 5.91 -15.24
C GLY A 304 16.66 5.76 -16.04
N ALA A 305 15.52 5.75 -15.37
CA ALA A 305 14.21 5.70 -16.02
C ALA A 305 13.93 6.92 -16.91
N LYS A 306 14.33 8.13 -16.48
CA LYS A 306 14.23 9.35 -17.30
C LYS A 306 15.08 9.26 -18.57
N LYS A 307 16.32 8.78 -18.48
CA LYS A 307 17.22 8.61 -19.63
C LYS A 307 16.64 7.66 -20.68
N LEU A 308 16.08 6.52 -20.25
CA LEU A 308 15.37 5.61 -21.15
C LEU A 308 14.20 6.28 -21.87
N TYR A 309 13.40 7.08 -21.14
CA TYR A 309 12.28 7.80 -21.73
C TYR A 309 12.71 8.86 -22.76
N VAL A 310 13.78 9.62 -22.48
CA VAL A 310 14.27 10.67 -23.40
C VAL A 310 14.86 10.09 -24.68
N ASN A 311 15.62 9.01 -24.57
CA ASN A 311 16.28 8.38 -25.71
C ASN A 311 15.29 7.75 -26.70
N THR A 312 14.04 7.55 -26.30
CA THR A 312 13.01 6.85 -27.07
C THR A 312 12.04 7.82 -27.76
N GLN A 313 12.54 9.03 -28.06
CA GLN A 313 11.94 10.32 -28.48
C GLN A 313 10.74 10.35 -29.45
N TYR A 314 10.21 9.23 -29.92
CA TYR A 314 8.91 9.11 -30.58
C TYR A 314 8.14 7.92 -29.99
N PHE A 315 7.40 8.16 -28.90
CA PHE A 315 6.15 7.41 -28.73
C PHE A 315 5.32 7.75 -29.96
N GLY A 316 4.98 6.77 -30.80
CA GLY A 316 4.05 7.02 -31.89
C GLY A 316 2.84 7.72 -31.30
N ASN A 317 2.66 9.02 -31.62
CA ASN A 317 1.77 9.99 -30.96
C ASN A 317 0.30 9.56 -30.85
N ASN A 318 -0.06 8.39 -31.39
CA ASN A 318 -1.43 7.93 -31.56
C ASN A 318 -1.89 6.91 -30.51
N SER A 319 -1.02 6.36 -29.65
CA SER A 319 -1.43 5.35 -28.64
C SER A 319 -1.61 5.90 -27.22
N LEU A 320 -0.90 6.97 -26.87
CA LEU A 320 -1.00 7.60 -25.55
C LEU A 320 -2.11 8.66 -25.54
N LEU A 321 -2.94 8.62 -24.50
CA LEU A 321 -4.05 9.55 -24.32
C LEU A 321 -3.76 10.44 -23.12
N GLU A 322 -3.59 11.73 -23.36
CA GLU A 322 -3.42 12.73 -22.31
C GLU A 322 -4.67 12.80 -21.42
N ILE A 323 -4.48 13.07 -20.13
CA ILE A 323 -5.58 13.14 -19.18
C ILE A 323 -6.46 14.37 -19.42
N ASP A 324 -7.78 14.25 -19.19
CA ASP A 324 -8.63 15.40 -18.89
C ASP A 324 -8.43 15.75 -17.40
N PRO A 325 -7.79 16.88 -17.04
CA PRO A 325 -7.43 17.19 -15.65
C PRO A 325 -8.66 17.35 -14.73
N LYS A 326 -9.87 17.51 -15.29
CA LYS A 326 -11.11 17.60 -14.54
C LYS A 326 -11.84 16.27 -14.36
N LYS A 327 -11.48 15.24 -15.14
CA LYS A 327 -12.17 13.93 -15.13
C LYS A 327 -11.25 12.74 -14.83
N ASN A 328 -9.94 12.93 -14.92
CA ASN A 328 -8.95 11.91 -14.69
C ASN A 328 -8.03 12.29 -13.54
N VAL A 329 -7.67 11.30 -12.73
CA VAL A 329 -6.71 11.46 -11.63
C VAL A 329 -5.62 10.42 -11.80
N VAL A 330 -4.39 10.89 -11.95
CA VAL A 330 -3.20 10.06 -12.00
C VAL A 330 -2.18 10.53 -10.97
N TYR A 331 -1.36 9.59 -10.51
CA TYR A 331 -0.27 9.86 -9.57
C TYR A 331 1.09 9.69 -10.23
N PHE A 332 2.05 10.46 -9.73
CA PHE A 332 3.45 10.42 -10.13
C PHE A 332 4.35 10.78 -8.94
N ILE A 333 5.65 10.48 -9.04
CA ILE A 333 6.64 10.72 -7.99
C ILE A 333 7.08 12.18 -8.06
N ASN A 334 7.18 12.83 -6.90
CA ASN A 334 7.87 14.11 -6.76
C ASN A 334 9.06 13.90 -5.80
N THR A 335 10.27 14.10 -6.31
CA THR A 335 11.51 13.88 -5.56
C THR A 335 11.69 14.87 -4.41
N ASP A 336 11.10 16.05 -4.48
CA ASP A 336 11.20 17.07 -3.43
C ASP A 336 10.38 16.70 -2.19
N LEU A 337 9.44 15.78 -2.33
CA LEU A 337 8.57 15.31 -1.26
C LEU A 337 8.97 13.91 -0.78
N LEU A 338 10.27 13.74 -0.51
CA LEU A 338 10.87 12.48 -0.05
C LEU A 338 11.78 12.72 1.16
N GLU A 339 11.25 12.41 2.34
CA GLU A 339 11.97 12.50 3.60
C GLU A 339 12.46 11.12 4.06
N ILE A 340 13.71 11.05 4.50
CA ILE A 340 14.35 9.82 4.95
C ILE A 340 14.99 10.05 6.32
N ARG A 341 14.72 9.15 7.26
CA ARG A 341 15.29 9.15 8.61
C ARG A 341 15.70 7.75 9.02
N LYS A 342 16.89 7.60 9.63
CA LYS A 342 17.25 6.36 10.32
C LYS A 342 16.32 6.13 11.52
N ILE A 343 15.98 4.88 11.80
CA ILE A 343 15.09 4.48 12.89
C ILE A 343 15.71 3.35 13.72
N LYS A 344 15.30 3.25 14.99
CA LYS A 344 15.77 2.20 15.90
C LYS A 344 14.72 1.11 16.11
N SER A 345 13.42 1.45 16.14
CA SER A 345 12.35 0.48 16.36
C SER A 345 11.26 0.59 15.30
N LYS A 346 11.06 -0.50 14.55
CA LYS A 346 10.07 -0.57 13.47
C LYS A 346 8.64 -0.54 14.04
N GLU A 347 8.41 -1.22 15.15
CA GLU A 347 7.11 -1.34 15.83
C GLU A 347 6.66 0.00 16.42
N LYS A 348 7.57 0.74 17.07
CA LYS A 348 7.30 2.10 17.57
C LYS A 348 6.92 3.04 16.45
N VAL A 349 7.65 3.00 15.32
CA VAL A 349 7.30 3.79 14.14
C VAL A 349 5.91 3.43 13.62
N LEU A 350 5.60 2.14 13.44
CA LEU A 350 4.29 1.69 12.98
C LEU A 350 3.15 2.14 13.91
N THR A 351 3.34 2.08 15.24
CA THR A 351 2.35 2.52 16.23
C THR A 351 2.22 4.05 16.30
N ASN A 352 3.23 4.80 15.89
CA ASN A 352 3.21 6.27 15.82
C ASN A 352 2.63 6.81 14.51
N ILE A 353 2.70 6.10 13.38
CA ILE A 353 2.08 6.52 12.11
C ILE A 353 0.61 6.97 12.26
N PRO A 354 -0.27 6.27 13.01
CA PRO A 354 -1.62 6.75 13.30
C PRO A 354 -1.68 8.19 13.87
N LYS A 355 -0.69 8.60 14.68
CA LYS A 355 -0.61 9.96 15.24
C LYS A 355 -0.35 11.02 14.14
N ALA A 356 0.30 10.65 13.04
CA ALA A 356 0.56 11.51 11.89
C ALA A 356 -0.60 11.58 10.89
N VAL A 357 -1.46 10.55 10.83
CA VAL A 357 -2.50 10.45 9.78
C VAL A 357 -3.94 10.52 10.27
N LEU A 358 -4.19 10.54 11.58
CA LEU A 358 -5.52 10.76 12.14
C LEU A 358 -5.70 12.25 12.47
N SER A 359 -6.86 12.84 12.16
CA SER A 359 -7.11 14.28 12.36
C SER A 359 -6.94 14.78 13.79
N ASN A 360 -7.05 13.86 14.75
CA ASN A 360 -6.87 14.13 16.17
C ASN A 360 -5.55 13.57 16.74
N GLY A 361 -4.68 13.03 15.89
CA GLY A 361 -3.38 12.51 16.28
C GLY A 361 -2.42 13.64 16.67
N ASP A 362 -1.60 13.38 17.68
CA ASP A 362 -0.79 14.43 18.32
C ASP A 362 0.28 14.96 17.36
N CYS A 363 0.89 14.11 16.53
CA CYS A 363 1.88 14.54 15.55
C CYS A 363 1.32 15.52 14.52
N ILE A 364 0.16 15.22 13.92
CA ILE A 364 -0.41 16.13 12.92
C ILE A 364 -0.97 17.42 13.55
N LYS A 365 -1.37 17.38 14.83
CA LYS A 365 -1.83 18.55 15.58
C LYS A 365 -0.71 19.51 15.93
N SER A 366 0.50 19.00 16.17
CA SER A 366 1.66 19.82 16.53
C SER A 366 2.34 20.51 15.34
N ILE A 367 1.98 20.14 14.11
CA ILE A 367 2.57 20.73 12.89
C ILE A 367 2.18 22.21 12.79
N THR A 368 3.19 23.07 12.81
CA THR A 368 2.99 24.53 12.93
C THR A 368 2.19 25.11 11.76
N GLN A 369 2.36 24.56 10.56
CA GLN A 369 1.75 25.08 9.34
C GLN A 369 0.28 24.68 9.16
N ILE A 370 -0.23 23.74 9.96
CA ILE A 370 -1.62 23.24 9.89
C ILE A 370 -2.24 23.08 11.29
N GLN A 371 -1.94 24.02 12.20
CA GLN A 371 -2.54 24.04 13.53
C GLN A 371 -4.06 24.20 13.47
N ASP A 372 -4.56 25.03 12.55
CA ASP A 372 -5.99 25.16 12.29
C ASP A 372 -6.61 23.80 11.96
N LYS A 373 -7.74 23.51 12.62
CA LYS A 373 -8.43 22.22 12.49
C LYS A 373 -8.90 21.97 11.06
N TYR A 374 -9.34 23.00 10.33
CA TYR A 374 -9.85 22.86 8.98
C TYR A 374 -8.71 22.76 7.97
N ALA A 375 -7.62 23.50 8.12
CA ALA A 375 -6.39 23.31 7.35
C ALA A 375 -5.87 21.87 7.49
N ARG A 376 -5.80 21.35 8.72
CA ARG A 376 -5.41 19.96 9.00
C ARG A 376 -6.33 18.93 8.36
N LYS A 377 -7.65 19.12 8.48
CA LYS A 377 -8.62 18.22 7.83
C LYS A 377 -8.50 18.27 6.32
N SER A 378 -8.31 19.46 5.75
CA SER A 378 -8.14 19.65 4.31
C SER A 378 -6.86 18.99 3.81
N PHE A 379 -5.74 19.14 4.54
CA PHE A 379 -4.49 18.42 4.26
C PHE A 379 -4.72 16.91 4.26
N LEU A 380 -5.37 16.39 5.31
CA LEU A 380 -5.63 14.96 5.43
C LEU A 380 -6.64 14.44 4.39
N VAL A 381 -7.55 15.27 3.89
CA VAL A 381 -8.43 14.94 2.76
C VAL A 381 -7.65 14.94 1.45
N ALA A 382 -6.81 15.95 1.20
CA ALA A 382 -6.01 16.06 -0.02
C ALA A 382 -4.92 14.98 -0.13
N PHE A 383 -4.22 14.67 0.96
CA PHE A 383 -3.05 13.78 0.96
C PHE A 383 -3.28 12.43 1.64
N GLY A 384 -4.25 12.33 2.55
CA GLY A 384 -4.44 11.16 3.41
C GLY A 384 -5.36 10.06 2.87
N GLY A 385 -5.87 10.20 1.63
CA GLY A 385 -6.88 9.32 1.04
C GLY A 385 -8.31 9.71 1.44
N TYR A 386 -9.28 8.84 1.15
CA TYR A 386 -10.68 9.08 1.48
C TYR A 386 -10.91 9.26 2.99
N ARG A 387 -11.82 10.17 3.35
CA ARG A 387 -12.30 10.38 4.71
C ARG A 387 -13.78 10.71 4.71
N GLU A 388 -14.51 10.12 5.65
CA GLU A 388 -15.91 10.47 5.88
C GLU A 388 -15.99 11.85 6.54
N LEU A 389 -16.70 12.78 5.89
CA LEU A 389 -16.90 14.16 6.34
C LEU A 389 -18.38 14.38 6.60
N LYS A 390 -18.76 14.71 7.85
CA LYS A 390 -20.16 14.95 8.21
C LYS A 390 -20.54 16.44 8.25
N ARG A 391 -19.82 17.25 9.03
CA ARG A 391 -20.21 18.65 9.33
C ARG A 391 -19.25 19.72 8.83
N ASP A 392 -18.06 19.34 8.38
CA ASP A 392 -16.97 20.30 8.09
C ASP A 392 -16.79 20.60 6.59
N ILE A 393 -17.69 20.10 5.72
CA ILE A 393 -17.52 20.16 4.26
C ILE A 393 -17.35 21.61 3.78
N ARG A 394 -18.17 22.55 4.27
CA ARG A 394 -18.10 23.97 3.85
C ARG A 394 -16.72 24.58 4.08
N TRP A 395 -16.13 24.36 5.25
CA TRP A 395 -14.82 24.88 5.60
C TRP A 395 -13.71 24.22 4.79
N ILE A 396 -13.78 22.89 4.63
CA ILE A 396 -12.83 22.14 3.81
C ILE A 396 -12.90 22.58 2.35
N LYS A 397 -14.11 22.88 1.82
CA LYS A 397 -14.26 23.36 0.45
C LYS A 397 -13.49 24.68 0.21
N ASN A 398 -13.45 25.58 1.19
CA ASN A 398 -12.69 26.83 1.07
C ASN A 398 -11.18 26.59 0.93
N PHE A 399 -10.59 25.69 1.74
CA PHE A 399 -9.16 25.37 1.68
C PHE A 399 -8.75 24.60 0.43
N LEU A 400 -9.66 23.80 -0.13
CA LEU A 400 -9.37 23.00 -1.32
C LEU A 400 -9.75 23.71 -2.63
N CYS A 401 -10.45 24.85 -2.53
CA CYS A 401 -10.98 25.54 -3.70
C CYS A 401 -9.87 25.98 -4.66
N GLU A 402 -10.09 25.77 -5.95
CA GLU A 402 -9.15 26.12 -7.02
C GLU A 402 -8.77 27.61 -7.06
N THR A 403 -9.73 28.49 -6.78
CA THR A 403 -9.61 29.95 -6.95
C THR A 403 -9.37 30.70 -5.65
N SER A 404 -9.40 30.00 -4.51
CA SER A 404 -9.22 30.65 -3.20
C SER A 404 -7.75 30.69 -2.83
N GLU A 405 -7.22 31.90 -2.58
CA GLU A 405 -5.89 32.10 -2.02
C GLU A 405 -5.93 31.81 -0.51
N THR A 406 -6.04 30.53 -0.15
CA THR A 406 -5.90 30.09 1.25
C THR A 406 -4.47 29.66 1.54
N VAL A 407 -4.07 29.87 2.80
CA VAL A 407 -2.85 29.30 3.37
C VAL A 407 -3.28 28.20 4.36
N PRO A 408 -2.81 26.96 4.22
CA PRO A 408 -1.83 26.43 3.26
C PRO A 408 -2.37 26.24 1.83
N SER A 409 -1.53 26.47 0.81
CA SER A 409 -1.95 26.35 -0.61
C SER A 409 -1.72 24.95 -1.18
N PHE A 410 -2.80 24.15 -1.25
CA PHE A 410 -2.87 22.88 -1.98
C PHE A 410 -4.22 22.77 -2.70
N ASN A 411 -4.47 23.71 -3.60
CA ASN A 411 -5.74 23.88 -4.30
C ASN A 411 -5.99 22.74 -5.29
N ILE A 412 -7.24 22.27 -5.35
CA ILE A 412 -7.65 21.17 -6.19
C ILE A 412 -8.29 21.70 -7.48
N VAL A 413 -7.90 21.13 -8.62
CA VAL A 413 -8.49 21.40 -9.95
C VAL A 413 -9.99 21.14 -9.92
N ASP A 414 -10.77 22.05 -10.50
CA ASP A 414 -12.21 21.95 -10.63
C ASP A 414 -12.91 21.76 -9.29
N PHE A 415 -12.44 22.42 -8.23
CA PHE A 415 -13.00 22.31 -6.88
C PHE A 415 -13.75 23.61 -6.50
N PRO A 416 -15.09 23.67 -6.68
CA PRO A 416 -15.87 24.89 -6.43
C PRO A 416 -16.05 25.20 -4.94
N VAL A 417 -16.18 26.49 -4.60
CA VAL A 417 -16.47 26.97 -3.24
C VAL A 417 -17.90 26.62 -2.81
N SER A 418 -18.86 26.79 -3.74
CA SER A 418 -20.28 26.65 -3.44
C SER A 418 -20.61 25.25 -2.96
N ALA A 419 -21.38 25.15 -1.86
CA ALA A 419 -21.87 23.88 -1.36
C ALA A 419 -22.79 23.18 -2.39
N ASN A 420 -23.49 23.96 -3.22
CA ASN A 420 -24.49 23.50 -4.18
C ASN A 420 -23.92 23.18 -5.57
N GLU A 421 -22.66 23.55 -5.82
CA GLU A 421 -21.95 23.17 -7.03
C GLU A 421 -21.06 21.97 -6.70
N ASP A 422 -21.39 20.81 -7.26
CA ASP A 422 -20.53 19.65 -7.19
C ASP A 422 -20.02 19.29 -8.58
N SER A 423 -18.72 19.46 -8.74
CA SER A 423 -17.96 19.02 -9.90
C SER A 423 -17.63 17.53 -9.81
N PHE A 424 -17.00 17.01 -10.86
CA PHE A 424 -16.42 15.66 -10.78
C PHE A 424 -15.38 15.59 -9.65
N MET A 425 -14.48 16.58 -9.56
CA MET A 425 -13.38 16.53 -8.61
C MET A 425 -13.84 16.69 -7.14
N SER A 426 -14.86 17.50 -6.86
CA SER A 426 -15.42 17.59 -5.51
C SER A 426 -16.02 16.25 -5.09
N LYS A 427 -16.75 15.59 -6.00
CA LYS A 427 -17.31 14.25 -5.76
C LYS A 427 -16.22 13.20 -5.56
N TYR A 428 -15.17 13.23 -6.38
CA TYR A 428 -14.05 12.32 -6.28
C TYR A 428 -13.30 12.48 -4.94
N VAL A 429 -12.96 13.71 -4.56
CA VAL A 429 -12.17 13.96 -3.34
C VAL A 429 -12.96 13.68 -2.06
N LEU A 430 -14.23 14.07 -2.01
CA LEU A 430 -15.06 14.01 -0.80
C LEU A 430 -15.82 12.69 -0.64
N TYR A 431 -16.20 12.01 -1.72
CA TYR A 431 -17.13 10.87 -1.66
C TYR A 431 -16.57 9.55 -2.23
N HIS A 432 -15.52 9.58 -3.04
CA HIS A 432 -14.96 8.34 -3.60
C HIS A 432 -14.18 7.54 -2.53
N LYS A 433 -14.81 6.49 -2.00
CA LYS A 433 -14.31 5.69 -0.87
C LYS A 433 -12.96 5.01 -1.11
N HIS A 434 -12.65 4.65 -2.35
CA HIS A 434 -11.44 3.91 -2.72
C HIS A 434 -10.27 4.81 -3.16
N ARG A 435 -10.22 6.06 -2.67
CA ARG A 435 -9.11 6.97 -2.96
C ARG A 435 -7.88 6.66 -2.12
N SER A 436 -6.76 6.38 -2.80
CA SER A 436 -5.48 6.12 -2.16
C SER A 436 -4.91 7.35 -1.44
N SER A 437 -4.13 7.09 -0.40
CA SER A 437 -3.33 8.12 0.27
C SER A 437 -2.10 8.47 -0.57
N LEU A 438 -1.89 9.77 -0.78
CA LEU A 438 -0.68 10.33 -1.37
C LEU A 438 0.48 10.37 -0.37
N LEU A 439 0.20 10.73 0.89
CA LEU A 439 1.15 10.63 2.01
C LEU A 439 1.35 9.15 2.36
N ARG A 440 2.60 8.69 2.31
CA ARG A 440 2.98 7.28 2.40
C ARG A 440 4.22 7.12 3.27
N PHE A 441 4.19 6.08 4.08
CA PHE A 441 5.30 5.69 4.94
C PHE A 441 5.80 4.32 4.51
N LYS A 442 7.11 4.15 4.45
CA LYS A 442 7.77 2.89 4.13
C LYS A 442 8.96 2.67 5.05
N LEU A 443 9.13 1.43 5.48
CA LEU A 443 10.29 0.98 6.25
C LEU A 443 11.22 0.21 5.30
N ILE A 444 12.52 0.46 5.37
CA ILE A 444 13.52 -0.30 4.62
C ILE A 444 14.65 -0.71 5.55
N SER A 445 15.17 -1.92 5.34
CA SER A 445 16.34 -2.42 6.05
C SER A 445 17.38 -2.92 5.07
N ASP A 446 18.66 -2.72 5.41
CA ASP A 446 19.79 -3.29 4.68
C ASP A 446 20.26 -4.61 5.30
N LYS A 447 21.33 -5.23 4.76
CA LYS A 447 21.91 -6.48 5.29
C LYS A 447 22.55 -6.35 6.69
N LYS A 448 22.79 -5.12 7.17
CA LYS A 448 23.36 -4.84 8.50
C LYS A 448 22.30 -4.44 9.51
N ASP A 449 21.02 -4.67 9.19
CA ASP A 449 19.86 -4.25 9.97
C ASP A 449 19.76 -2.73 10.21
N ASN A 450 20.49 -1.91 9.44
CA ASN A 450 20.23 -0.48 9.43
C ASN A 450 18.82 -0.26 8.88
N SER A 451 17.97 0.38 9.67
CA SER A 451 16.58 0.59 9.33
C SER A 451 16.30 2.06 9.10
N TYR A 452 15.53 2.36 8.06
CA TYR A 452 15.16 3.72 7.67
C TYR A 452 13.65 3.83 7.45
N LEU A 453 13.09 4.97 7.83
CA LEU A 453 11.75 5.41 7.46
C LEU A 453 11.86 6.34 6.25
N ILE A 454 11.23 5.93 5.14
CA ILE A 454 10.96 6.77 3.98
C ILE A 454 9.53 7.29 4.12
N ASN A 455 9.36 8.60 4.30
CA ASN A 455 8.08 9.26 4.29
C ASN A 455 8.00 10.13 3.03
N TYR A 456 7.04 9.87 2.16
CA TYR A 456 6.95 10.55 0.88
C TYR A 456 5.51 10.87 0.50
N ILE A 457 5.34 11.87 -0.35
CA ILE A 457 4.04 12.24 -0.92
C ILE A 457 4.10 12.01 -2.44
N LEU A 458 3.23 11.12 -2.94
CA LEU A 458 2.98 11.07 -4.37
C LEU A 458 2.28 12.35 -4.80
N TYR A 459 2.71 12.88 -5.93
CA TYR A 459 2.03 14.00 -6.55
C TYR A 459 0.81 13.51 -7.30
N SER A 460 -0.24 14.34 -7.35
CA SER A 460 -1.49 14.03 -8.03
C SER A 460 -1.81 15.07 -9.09
N SER A 461 -2.37 14.63 -10.21
CA SER A 461 -2.82 15.51 -11.29
C SER A 461 -3.95 16.46 -10.90
N TYR A 462 -4.67 16.17 -9.81
CA TYR A 462 -5.75 17.04 -9.35
C TYR A 462 -5.25 18.28 -8.58
N PHE A 463 -3.96 18.44 -8.34
CA PHE A 463 -3.45 19.67 -7.74
C PHE A 463 -3.21 20.72 -8.81
N LYS A 464 -3.87 21.87 -8.70
CA LYS A 464 -3.61 23.01 -9.58
C LYS A 464 -2.35 23.76 -9.17
N LYS A 465 -2.25 24.02 -7.87
CA LYS A 465 -1.14 24.72 -7.24
C LYS A 465 -0.87 24.05 -5.90
N ILE A 466 0.38 23.69 -5.68
CA ILE A 466 0.86 23.19 -4.39
C ILE A 466 2.11 23.97 -4.04
N ASP A 467 2.17 24.45 -2.81
CA ASP A 467 3.42 24.99 -2.27
C ASP A 467 4.31 23.82 -1.83
N ILE A 468 5.22 23.40 -2.73
CA ILE A 468 6.11 22.26 -2.50
C ILE A 468 6.98 22.48 -1.25
N LYS A 469 7.44 23.71 -1.00
CA LYS A 469 8.29 24.03 0.16
C LYS A 469 7.51 23.82 1.46
N LEU A 470 6.30 24.37 1.52
CA LEU A 470 5.40 24.21 2.66
C LEU A 470 5.08 22.74 2.94
N ILE A 471 4.73 21.96 1.90
CA ILE A 471 4.42 20.54 2.05
C ILE A 471 5.66 19.73 2.45
N SER A 472 6.83 20.08 1.93
CA SER A 472 8.10 19.48 2.33
C SER A 472 8.41 19.73 3.82
N ASP A 473 8.17 20.94 4.32
CA ASP A 473 8.37 21.26 5.74
C ASP A 473 7.40 20.47 6.64
N ILE A 474 6.11 20.39 6.25
CA ILE A 474 5.11 19.55 6.93
C ILE A 474 5.55 18.07 6.95
N LEU A 475 6.04 17.56 5.82
CA LEU A 475 6.50 16.18 5.69
C LEU A 475 7.68 15.89 6.61
N ARG A 476 8.65 16.82 6.72
CA ARG A 476 9.80 16.73 7.63
C ARG A 476 9.36 16.70 9.09
N GLU A 477 8.49 17.62 9.50
CA GLU A 477 7.96 17.66 10.87
C GLU A 477 7.17 16.39 11.23
N LEU A 478 6.34 15.89 10.31
CA LEU A 478 5.61 14.63 10.51
C LEU A 478 6.56 13.44 10.67
N THR A 479 7.61 13.36 9.85
CA THR A 479 8.60 12.29 9.93
C THR A 479 9.32 12.33 11.27
N SER A 480 9.79 13.51 11.69
CA SER A 480 10.44 13.71 12.99
C SER A 480 9.54 13.33 14.17
N CYS A 481 8.25 13.68 14.14
CA CYS A 481 7.34 13.32 15.22
C CYS A 481 7.06 11.81 15.30
N VAL A 482 6.94 11.13 14.15
CA VAL A 482 6.70 9.68 14.12
C VAL A 482 7.87 8.89 14.71
N ILE A 483 9.10 9.42 14.61
CA ILE A 483 10.33 8.81 15.14
C ILE A 483 10.74 9.33 16.54
N GLN A 484 10.09 10.36 17.08
CA GLN A 484 10.58 11.13 18.24
C GLN A 484 10.78 10.33 19.55
N ASN A 485 10.26 9.10 19.64
CA ASN A 485 10.44 8.18 20.78
C ASN A 485 11.45 7.04 20.52
N ASP A 486 12.25 7.16 19.45
CA ASP A 486 13.32 6.21 19.07
C ASP A 486 14.73 6.74 19.39
N ASN A 487 14.88 8.02 19.75
CA ASN A 487 16.20 8.60 20.05
C ASN A 487 16.69 8.30 21.46
#